data_AF-A0A535MEB4-F1
#
_entry.id   AF-A0A535MEB4-F1
#
_cell.length_a   1.000
_cell.length_b   1.000
_cell.length_c   1.000
_cell.angle_alpha   90.00
_cell.angle_beta   90.00
_cell.angle_gamma   90.00
#
_symmetry.space_group_name_H-M   'P 1'
#
loop_
_entity.id
_entity.type
_entity.pdbx_description
1 polymer ?
#
loop_
_entity_poly.entity_id
_entity_poly.type
_entity_poly.pdbx_seq_one_letter_code
_entity_poly.pdbx_strand_id
1 'polypeptide(L)'
;MKAAPPIKTCTRAGCTNLVKKSTARYCSIGCCAQDPVRKERLRHQARRAPIVPLSHQLSLTFKANPDLEAWLMERLPSGEGIPAGLQRLRAG
;
A
#
# COMPACT_ATOMS: atom_id res chain seq x y z
N MET A 1 -4.35 -0.83 43.04
CA MET A 1 -3.41 -0.06 42.19
C MET A 1 -3.51 -0.61 40.77
N LYS A 2 -3.86 0.20 39.75
CA LYS A 2 -3.93 -0.26 38.35
C LYS A 2 -2.52 -0.30 37.77
N ALA A 3 -2.06 -1.48 37.33
CA ALA A 3 -0.76 -1.62 36.69
C ALA A 3 -0.70 -0.78 35.41
N ALA A 4 0.33 0.05 35.28
CA ALA A 4 0.60 0.76 34.03
C ALA A 4 0.93 -0.26 32.93
N PRO A 5 0.37 -0.11 31.72
CA PRO A 5 0.66 -1.04 30.65
C PRO A 5 2.15 -1.00 30.29
N PRO A 6 2.77 -2.15 29.95
CA PRO A 6 4.17 -2.19 29.56
C PRO A 6 4.40 -1.29 28.34
N ILE A 7 5.46 -0.47 28.41
CA ILE A 7 5.83 0.42 27.31
C ILE A 7 6.45 -0.43 26.20
N LYS A 8 5.77 -0.47 25.05
CA LYS A 8 6.17 -1.27 23.89
C LYS A 8 7.08 -0.45 22.97
N THR A 9 7.99 -1.12 22.28
CA THR A 9 8.78 -0.54 21.20
C THR A 9 8.00 -0.56 19.88
N CYS A 10 8.34 0.36 18.97
CA CYS A 10 7.74 0.43 17.64
C CYS A 10 8.02 -0.86 16.85
N THR A 11 7.00 -1.39 16.17
CA THR A 11 7.14 -2.61 15.36
C THR A 11 7.91 -2.39 14.04
N ARG A 12 8.13 -1.15 13.60
CA ARG A 12 8.86 -0.89 12.35
C ARG A 12 10.32 -1.28 12.52
N ALA A 13 10.82 -2.14 11.62
CA ALA A 13 12.24 -2.52 11.59
C ALA A 13 13.14 -1.27 11.56
N GLY A 14 14.15 -1.24 12.43
CA GLY A 14 15.06 -0.11 12.59
C GLY A 14 14.49 1.09 13.35
N CYS A 15 13.29 1.00 13.95
CA CYS A 15 12.76 2.04 14.81
C CYS A 15 12.80 1.61 16.28
N THR A 16 13.60 2.31 17.09
CA THR A 16 13.74 2.05 18.53
C THR A 16 12.82 2.90 19.41
N ASN A 17 11.99 3.75 18.79
CA ASN A 17 11.08 4.64 19.52
C ASN A 17 10.00 3.86 20.27
N LEU A 18 9.64 4.37 21.45
CA LEU A 18 8.57 3.82 22.28
C LEU A 18 7.20 4.20 21.74
N VAL A 19 6.24 3.30 21.89
CA VAL A 19 4.86 3.50 21.48
C VAL A 19 4.10 4.25 22.58
N LYS A 20 3.49 5.38 22.21
CA LYS A 20 2.77 6.27 23.15
C LYS A 20 1.51 5.64 23.74
N LYS A 21 0.84 4.74 23.02
CA LYS A 21 -0.42 4.09 23.42
C LYS A 21 -0.22 2.59 23.54
N SER A 22 -0.72 2.00 24.61
CA SER A 22 -0.59 0.54 24.88
C SER A 22 -1.18 -0.36 23.80
N THR A 23 -2.22 0.14 23.10
CA THR A 23 -2.92 -0.53 22.00
C THR A 23 -2.26 -0.31 20.63
N ALA A 24 -1.41 0.72 20.51
CA ALA A 24 -0.74 1.00 19.26
C ALA A 24 0.44 0.05 19.05
N ARG A 25 0.79 -0.16 17.77
CA ARG A 25 1.99 -0.92 17.36
C ARG A 25 3.13 -0.02 16.87
N TYR A 26 2.80 1.19 16.43
CA TYR A 26 3.74 2.12 15.83
C TYR A 26 3.85 3.37 16.68
N CYS A 27 5.04 3.96 16.75
CA CYS A 27 5.25 5.25 17.43
C CYS A 27 4.61 6.43 16.68
N SER A 28 4.41 6.31 15.36
CA SER A 28 3.82 7.35 14.49
C SER A 28 3.12 6.77 13.26
N ILE A 29 2.28 7.58 12.61
CA ILE A 29 1.64 7.26 11.33
C ILE A 29 2.70 7.03 10.24
N GLY A 30 3.79 7.81 10.24
CA GLY A 30 4.90 7.65 9.30
C GLY A 30 5.55 6.27 9.40
N CYS A 31 5.83 5.78 10.62
CA CYS A 31 6.36 4.42 10.80
C CYS A 31 5.38 3.34 10.35
N CYS A 32 4.08 3.58 10.56
CA CYS A 32 3.01 2.71 10.10
C CYS A 32 2.93 2.65 8.55
N ALA A 33 3.13 3.78 7.87
CA ALA A 33 3.06 3.86 6.40
C ALA A 33 4.32 3.29 5.71
N GLN A 34 5.48 3.39 6.37
CA GLN A 34 6.77 2.94 5.83
C GLN A 34 7.10 1.49 6.16
N ASP A 35 6.35 0.82 7.05
CA ASP A 35 6.62 -0.55 7.44
C ASP A 35 6.47 -1.52 6.24
N PRO A 36 7.56 -2.16 5.77
CA PRO A 36 7.53 -3.01 4.58
C PRO A 36 6.66 -4.25 4.79
N VAL A 37 6.66 -4.83 6.00
CA VAL A 37 5.88 -6.04 6.31
C VAL A 37 4.38 -5.74 6.24
N ARG A 38 3.98 -4.58 6.77
CA ARG A 38 2.60 -4.12 6.66
C ARG A 38 2.20 -3.85 5.21
N LYS A 39 3.06 -3.18 4.44
CA LYS A 39 2.79 -2.89 3.02
C LYS A 39 2.59 -4.18 2.23
N GLU A 40 3.43 -5.18 2.44
CA GLU A 40 3.31 -6.45 1.73
C GLU A 40 2.04 -7.21 2.12
N ARG A 41 1.70 -7.24 3.40
CA ARG A 41 0.41 -7.80 3.85
C ARG A 41 -0.78 -7.09 3.21
N LEU A 42 -0.77 -5.75 3.14
CA LEU A 42 -1.83 -4.98 2.49
C LEU A 42 -1.92 -5.28 0.99
N ARG A 43 -0.79 -5.43 0.30
CA ARG A 43 -0.76 -5.84 -1.12
C ARG A 43 -1.39 -7.22 -1.31
N HIS A 44 -1.02 -8.20 -0.48
CA HIS A 44 -1.63 -9.53 -0.54
C HIS A 44 -3.14 -9.51 -0.25
N GLN A 45 -3.58 -8.70 0.72
CA GLN A 45 -5.00 -8.53 1.02
C GLN A 45 -5.74 -7.89 -0.17
N ALA A 46 -5.17 -6.86 -0.79
CA ALA A 46 -5.75 -6.22 -1.96
C ALA A 46 -5.85 -7.16 -3.17
N ARG A 47 -4.89 -8.08 -3.35
CA ARG A 47 -4.96 -9.12 -4.39
C ARG A 47 -6.08 -10.14 -4.15
N ARG A 48 -6.43 -10.41 -2.89
CA ARG A 48 -7.45 -11.39 -2.50
C ARG A 48 -8.84 -10.79 -2.37
N ALA A 49 -8.94 -9.50 -2.08
CA ALA A 49 -10.22 -8.82 -2.02
C ALA A 49 -10.85 -8.82 -3.42
N PRO A 50 -12.16 -9.07 -3.54
CA PRO A 50 -12.85 -8.84 -4.81
C PRO A 50 -12.59 -7.39 -5.20
N ILE A 51 -12.01 -7.19 -6.38
CA ILE A 51 -11.89 -5.86 -6.98
C ILE A 51 -13.33 -5.46 -7.27
N VAL A 52 -13.93 -4.74 -6.32
CA VAL A 52 -15.25 -4.17 -6.52
C VAL A 52 -15.12 -3.28 -7.74
N PRO A 53 -15.94 -3.46 -8.79
CA PRO A 53 -15.87 -2.58 -9.94
C PRO A 53 -16.04 -1.15 -9.41
N LEU A 54 -15.04 -0.31 -9.67
CA LEU A 54 -15.04 1.12 -9.34
C LEU A 54 -16.12 1.89 -10.13
N SER A 55 -17.12 1.18 -10.67
CA SER A 55 -18.21 1.70 -11.52
C SER A 55 -19.06 2.75 -10.82
N HIS A 56 -19.01 2.83 -9.49
CA HIS A 56 -19.71 3.85 -8.72
C HIS A 56 -18.80 4.94 -8.11
N GLN A 57 -17.48 4.89 -8.28
CA GLN A 57 -16.61 5.75 -7.46
C GLN A 57 -15.94 6.92 -8.16
N LEU A 58 -15.70 6.93 -9.47
CA LEU A 58 -15.26 8.14 -10.18
C LEU A 58 -15.58 7.98 -11.68
N SER A 59 -16.11 9.00 -12.33
CA SER A 59 -16.12 9.11 -13.80
C SER A 59 -14.69 9.32 -14.29
N LEU A 60 -13.86 8.29 -14.19
CA LEU A 60 -12.52 8.28 -14.77
C LEU A 60 -12.71 8.07 -16.27
N THR A 61 -12.80 9.16 -17.03
CA THR A 61 -12.53 9.12 -18.47
C THR A 61 -11.07 8.70 -18.63
N PHE A 62 -10.81 7.39 -18.73
CA PHE A 62 -9.55 6.87 -19.24
C PHE A 62 -9.49 7.22 -20.73
N LYS A 63 -9.09 8.46 -21.04
CA LYS A 63 -8.50 8.72 -22.34
C LYS A 63 -7.16 8.00 -22.31
N ALA A 64 -7.09 6.86 -22.99
CA ALA A 64 -5.83 6.21 -23.30
C ALA A 64 -4.97 7.24 -24.04
N ASN A 65 -4.08 7.91 -23.30
CA ASN A 65 -3.09 8.79 -23.90
C ASN A 65 -1.99 7.87 -24.43
N PRO A 66 -1.81 7.75 -25.75
CA PRO A 66 -0.79 6.86 -26.32
C PRO A 66 0.62 7.22 -25.80
N ASP A 67 0.85 8.49 -25.50
CA ASP A 67 2.11 8.98 -24.93
C ASP A 67 2.34 8.51 -23.48
N LEU A 68 1.26 8.30 -22.71
CA LEU A 68 1.37 7.82 -21.33
C LEU A 68 1.79 6.34 -21.29
N GLU A 69 1.21 5.53 -22.19
CA GLU A 69 1.59 4.12 -22.32
C GLU A 69 3.04 4.00 -22.77
N ALA A 70 3.47 4.81 -23.75
CA ALA A 70 4.87 4.87 -24.17
C ALA A 70 5.82 5.28 -23.03
N TRP A 71 5.45 6.31 -22.25
CA TRP A 71 6.24 6.77 -21.11
C TRP A 71 6.32 5.74 -19.97
N LEU A 72 5.22 5.03 -19.69
CA LEU A 72 5.20 3.95 -18.69
C LEU A 72 6.06 2.76 -19.13
N MET A 73 6.03 2.42 -20.41
CA MET A 73 6.84 1.35 -21.00
C MET A 73 8.34 1.64 -20.94
N GLU A 74 8.73 2.89 -21.22
CA GLU A 74 10.12 3.34 -21.11
C GLU A 74 10.61 3.30 -19.65
N ARG A 75 9.75 3.65 -18.69
CA ARG A 75 10.13 3.83 -17.28
C ARG A 75 9.95 2.58 -16.41
N LEU A 76 9.17 1.61 -16.84
CA LEU A 76 9.00 0.30 -16.19
C LEU A 76 9.19 -0.86 -17.20
N PRO A 77 10.40 -1.04 -17.73
CA PRO A 77 10.68 -2.04 -18.78
C PRO A 77 10.40 -3.50 -18.34
N SER A 78 10.42 -3.78 -17.04
CA SER A 78 10.30 -5.15 -16.51
C SER A 78 8.87 -5.56 -16.10
N GLY A 79 7.87 -4.69 -16.18
CA GLY A 79 6.48 -5.04 -15.81
C GLY A 79 6.25 -5.39 -14.33
N GLU A 80 7.31 -5.52 -13.51
CA GLU A 80 7.24 -5.90 -12.09
C GLU A 80 6.56 -4.85 -11.20
N GLY A 81 6.49 -3.59 -11.67
CA GLY A 81 5.84 -2.50 -10.93
C GLY A 81 4.38 -2.27 -11.30
N ILE A 82 3.82 -2.98 -12.28
CA ILE A 82 2.43 -2.79 -12.70
C ILE A 82 1.51 -3.53 -11.71
N PRO A 83 0.66 -2.83 -10.95
CA PRO A 83 -0.33 -3.47 -10.09
C PRO A 83 -1.20 -4.42 -10.92
N ALA A 84 -1.46 -5.63 -10.41
CA ALA A 84 -2.17 -6.67 -11.16
C ALA A 84 -3.54 -6.22 -11.74
N GLY A 85 -4.18 -5.22 -11.11
CA GLY A 85 -5.41 -4.62 -11.62
C GLY A 85 -5.27 -3.84 -12.93
N LEU A 86 -4.08 -3.32 -13.24
CA LEU A 86 -3.79 -2.57 -14.48
C LEU A 86 -3.28 -3.44 -15.63
N GLN A 87 -2.90 -4.69 -15.37
CA GLN A 87 -2.42 -5.60 -16.41
C GLN A 87 -3.49 -5.95 -17.46
N ARG A 88 -4.78 -5.86 -17.09
CA ARG A 88 -5.92 -6.20 -17.97
C ARG A 88 -6.20 -5.15 -19.05
N LEU A 89 -5.70 -3.91 -18.89
CA LEU A 89 -5.83 -2.85 -19.90
C LEU A 89 -4.91 -3.07 -21.11
N ARG A 90 -3.97 -4.01 -21.01
CA ARG A 90 -3.03 -4.37 -22.08
C ARG A 90 -3.59 -5.43 -23.06
N ALA A 91 -4.71 -6.07 -22.71
CA ALA A 91 -5.38 -7.04 -23.56
C ALA A 91 -6.48 -6.31 -24.36
N GLY A 92 -6.04 -5.54 -25.36
CA GLY A 92 -6.87 -4.85 -26.35
C GLY A 92 -6.09 -4.73 -27.63
#